data_AF-A0A9X7IQT1-F1
#
_entry.id   AF-A0A9X7IQT1-F1
#
_cell.length_a   1.000
_cell.length_b   1.000
_cell.length_c   1.000
_cell.angle_alpha   90.00
_cell.angle_beta   90.00
_cell.angle_gamma   90.00
#
_symmetry.space_group_name_H-M   'P 1'
#
loop_
_entity.id
_entity.type
_entity.pdbx_description
1 polymer ?
#
loop_
_entity_poly.entity_id
_entity_poly.type
_entity_poly.pdbx_seq_one_letter_code
_entity_poly.pdbx_strand_id
1 'polypeptide(L)'
;PDRAELAAAVRLTARTLAELAPGASVEVRIPPFVAVQCIAGPRHTRGTPPNVVETDPRSWLLLAAGLLETSAATAAGKLRLSGARAAEIADWLPLVKLDAC
;
A
#
# COMPACT_ATOMS: atom_id res chain seq x y z
N PRO A 1 -3.80 -9.92 17.20
CA PRO A 1 -4.52 -10.81 16.27
C PRO A 1 -3.66 -12.04 15.98
N ASP A 2 -4.30 -13.16 15.69
CA ASP A 2 -3.56 -14.31 15.17
C ASP A 2 -3.06 -14.05 13.74
N ARG A 3 -2.26 -14.98 13.20
CA ARG A 3 -1.69 -14.84 11.86
C ARG A 3 -2.76 -14.83 10.75
N ALA A 4 -3.85 -15.56 10.93
CA ALA A 4 -4.90 -15.69 9.92
C ALA A 4 -5.73 -14.41 9.84
N GLU A 5 -6.11 -13.85 10.98
CA GLU A 5 -6.80 -12.56 11.10
C GLU A 5 -5.97 -11.43 10.48
N LEU A 6 -4.67 -11.37 10.83
CA LEU A 6 -3.77 -10.36 10.27
C LEU A 6 -3.62 -10.51 8.75
N ALA A 7 -3.46 -11.74 8.26
CA ALA A 7 -3.37 -12.01 6.83
C ALA A 7 -4.64 -11.60 6.08
N ALA A 8 -5.81 -11.88 6.65
CA ALA A 8 -7.10 -11.52 6.07
C ALA A 8 -7.26 -10.01 5.96
N ALA A 9 -7.00 -9.27 7.05
CA ALA A 9 -7.09 -7.81 7.07
C ALA A 9 -6.16 -7.16 6.03
N VAL A 10 -4.90 -7.59 5.97
CA VAL A 10 -3.91 -7.09 5.01
C VAL A 10 -4.33 -7.39 3.57
N ARG A 11 -4.74 -8.63 3.28
CA ARG A 11 -5.14 -9.03 1.92
C ARG A 11 -6.38 -8.28 1.45
N LEU A 12 -7.38 -8.15 2.31
CA LEU A 12 -8.63 -7.49 1.98
C LEU A 12 -8.37 -6.01 1.67
N THR A 13 -7.71 -5.30 2.57
CA THR A 13 -7.39 -3.87 2.38
C THR A 13 -6.49 -3.63 1.16
N ALA A 14 -5.48 -4.47 0.92
CA ALA A 14 -4.65 -4.34 -0.29
C ALA A 14 -5.46 -4.54 -1.58
N ARG A 15 -6.39 -5.50 -1.60
CA ARG A 15 -7.28 -5.71 -2.75
C ARG A 15 -8.25 -4.55 -2.93
N THR A 16 -8.81 -4.01 -1.84
CA THR A 16 -9.65 -2.81 -1.88
C THR A 16 -8.91 -1.63 -2.51
N LEU A 17 -7.64 -1.41 -2.17
CA LEU A 17 -6.83 -0.40 -2.87
C LEU A 17 -6.78 -0.65 -4.38
N ALA A 18 -6.49 -1.89 -4.79
CA ALA A 18 -6.40 -2.25 -6.21
C ALA A 18 -7.75 -2.14 -6.95
N GLU A 19 -8.87 -2.34 -6.26
CA GLU A 19 -10.22 -2.18 -6.80
C GLU A 19 -10.61 -0.71 -6.93
N LEU A 20 -10.25 0.13 -5.95
CA LEU A 20 -10.51 1.57 -5.98
C LEU A 20 -9.60 2.29 -7.00
N ALA A 21 -8.36 1.84 -7.13
CA ALA A 21 -7.36 2.38 -8.05
C ALA A 21 -6.92 1.30 -9.07
N PRO A 22 -7.78 0.90 -10.02
CA PRO A 22 -7.46 -0.18 -10.95
C PRO A 22 -6.29 0.21 -11.85
N GLY A 23 -5.30 -0.68 -11.94
CA GLY A 23 -4.14 -0.48 -12.80
C GLY A 23 -2.95 -1.37 -12.46
N ALA A 24 -1.86 -1.14 -13.18
CA ALA A 24 -0.62 -1.91 -13.07
C ALA A 24 0.64 -1.03 -13.07
N SER A 25 0.47 0.26 -12.74
CA SER A 25 1.60 1.19 -12.72
C SER A 25 2.40 1.09 -11.43
N VAL A 26 1.76 0.78 -10.31
CA VAL A 26 2.37 0.70 -8.97
C VAL A 26 2.10 -0.67 -8.36
N GLU A 27 3.14 -1.31 -7.82
CA GLU A 27 3.05 -2.56 -7.08
C GLU A 27 3.20 -2.30 -5.59
N VAL A 28 2.23 -2.77 -4.79
CA VAL A 28 2.25 -2.67 -3.34
C VAL A 28 2.56 -4.03 -2.75
N ARG A 29 3.60 -4.13 -1.93
CA ARG A 29 4.11 -5.36 -1.31
C ARG A 29 4.00 -5.28 0.20
N ILE A 30 3.28 -6.23 0.79
CA ILE A 30 3.12 -6.36 2.25
C ILE A 30 3.52 -7.78 2.65
N PRO A 31 4.83 -8.10 2.71
CA PRO A 31 5.30 -9.42 3.08
C PRO A 31 4.93 -9.79 4.53
N PRO A 32 4.60 -11.06 4.81
CA PRO A 32 4.60 -12.19 3.89
C PRO A 32 3.23 -12.45 3.23
N PHE A 33 2.29 -11.50 3.26
CA PHE A 33 0.87 -11.81 3.05
C PHE A 33 0.36 -11.59 1.62
N VAL A 34 0.77 -10.51 0.95
CA VAL A 34 0.22 -10.13 -0.35
C VAL A 34 1.13 -9.17 -1.12
N ALA A 35 1.02 -9.22 -2.45
CA ALA A 35 1.40 -8.13 -3.34
C ALA A 35 0.23 -7.86 -4.29
N VAL A 36 -0.06 -6.60 -4.56
CA VAL A 36 -1.13 -6.16 -5.49
C VAL A 36 -0.60 -5.11 -6.45
N GLN A 37 -1.23 -5.00 -7.60
CA GLN A 37 -0.99 -3.93 -8.56
C GLN A 37 -2.17 -2.97 -8.55
N CYS A 38 -1.87 -1.68 -8.59
CA CYS A 38 -2.85 -0.61 -8.59
C CYS A 38 -2.33 0.59 -9.40
N ILE A 39 -3.19 1.61 -9.50
CA ILE A 39 -2.96 2.89 -10.15
C ILE A 39 -2.78 2.75 -11.67
N ALA A 40 -3.66 3.41 -12.40
CA ALA A 40 -3.62 3.43 -13.85
C ALA A 40 -2.39 4.17 -14.38
N GLY A 41 -2.00 3.83 -15.61
CA GLY A 41 -0.97 4.53 -16.37
C GLY A 41 0.15 3.61 -16.85
N PRO A 42 1.21 4.18 -17.43
CA PRO A 42 2.21 3.41 -18.14
C PRO A 42 2.95 2.47 -17.19
N ARG A 43 3.13 1.22 -17.63
CA ARG A 43 4.07 0.32 -16.97
C ARG A 43 5.48 0.90 -17.12
N HIS A 44 6.32 0.62 -16.12
CA HIS A 44 7.72 1.00 -16.21
C HIS A 44 8.33 0.45 -17.52
N THR A 45 9.18 1.24 -18.16
CA THR A 45 9.94 0.81 -19.33
C THR A 45 11.35 0.45 -18.91
N ARG A 46 12.03 -0.37 -19.72
CA ARG A 46 13.40 -0.81 -19.46
C ARG A 46 14.31 0.40 -19.18
N GLY A 47 14.97 0.39 -18.03
CA GLY A 47 15.87 1.48 -17.59
C GLY A 47 15.30 2.39 -16.50
N THR A 48 14.00 2.32 -16.19
CA THR A 48 13.41 3.03 -15.04
C THR A 48 13.12 2.06 -13.88
N PRO A 49 13.41 2.44 -12.63
CA PRO A 49 13.04 1.61 -11.47
C PRO A 49 11.53 1.35 -11.46
N PRO A 50 11.08 0.11 -11.17
CA PRO A 50 9.66 -0.19 -11.06
C PRO A 50 9.03 0.65 -9.93
N ASN A 51 7.78 1.09 -10.11
CA ASN A 51 7.08 1.77 -9.03
C ASN A 51 6.63 0.75 -7.98
N VAL A 52 7.32 0.73 -6.85
CA VAL A 52 7.09 -0.24 -5.77
C VAL A 52 6.87 0.50 -4.46
N VAL A 53 5.84 0.08 -3.74
CA VAL A 53 5.56 0.46 -2.36
C VAL A 53 5.75 -0.79 -1.51
N GLU A 54 6.59 -0.74 -0.49
CA GLU A 54 6.84 -1.89 0.38
C GLU A 54 6.81 -1.49 1.85
N THR A 55 6.08 -2.26 2.66
CA THR A 55 5.92 -2.01 4.09
C THR A 55 5.57 -3.29 4.84
N ASP A 56 5.67 -3.27 6.17
CA ASP A 56 5.24 -4.37 7.01
C ASP A 56 3.71 -4.40 7.22
N PRO A 57 3.13 -5.55 7.63
CA PRO A 57 1.69 -5.70 7.83
C PRO A 57 1.05 -4.69 8.78
N ARG A 58 1.75 -4.31 9.86
CA ARG A 58 1.21 -3.38 10.86
C ARG A 58 1.18 -1.97 10.28
N SER A 59 2.29 -1.52 9.69
CA SER A 59 2.37 -0.19 9.07
C SER A 59 1.35 -0.05 7.93
N TRP A 60 1.16 -1.08 7.10
CA TRP A 60 0.12 -1.11 6.09
C TRP A 60 -1.28 -0.87 6.66
N LEU A 61 -1.68 -1.61 7.70
CA LEU A 61 -3.02 -1.47 8.28
C LEU A 61 -3.23 -0.11 8.95
N LEU A 62 -2.19 0.48 9.54
CA LEU A 62 -2.28 1.84 10.09
C LEU A 62 -2.48 2.89 8.99
N LEU A 63 -1.75 2.76 7.86
CA LEU A 63 -1.94 3.61 6.68
C LEU A 63 -3.35 3.44 6.09
N ALA A 64 -3.78 2.19 5.89
CA ALA A 64 -5.10 1.85 5.36
C ALA A 64 -6.25 2.35 6.25
N ALA A 65 -6.04 2.43 7.57
CA ALA A 65 -6.99 2.95 8.54
C ALA A 65 -6.90 4.46 8.80
N GLY A 66 -5.92 5.16 8.20
CA GLY A 66 -5.70 6.59 8.43
C GLY A 66 -5.11 6.93 9.80
N LEU A 67 -4.51 5.95 10.47
CA LEU A 67 -3.85 6.09 11.77
C LEU A 67 -2.35 6.38 11.66
N LEU A 68 -1.81 6.34 10.44
CA LEU A 68 -0.44 6.70 10.11
C LEU A 68 -0.46 7.43 8.77
N GLU A 69 0.21 8.58 8.71
CA GLU A 69 0.40 9.32 7.47
C GLU A 69 1.51 8.71 6.63
N THR A 70 1.35 8.74 5.30
CA THR A 70 2.34 8.20 4.36
C THR A 70 3.69 8.90 4.49
N SER A 71 3.69 10.22 4.61
CA SER A 71 4.89 11.05 4.79
C SER A 71 5.64 10.67 6.09
N ALA A 72 4.92 10.49 7.19
CA ALA A 72 5.48 10.07 8.47
C ALA A 72 6.04 8.63 8.40
N ALA A 73 5.35 7.73 7.72
CA ALA A 73 5.80 6.34 7.53
C ALA A 73 7.09 6.28 6.70
N THR A 74 7.20 7.08 5.62
CA THR A 74 8.41 7.16 4.80
C THR A 74 9.57 7.78 5.57
N ALA A 75 9.34 8.88 6.29
CA ALA A 75 10.38 9.51 7.11
C ALA A 75 10.92 8.56 8.20
N ALA A 76 10.05 7.72 8.77
CA ALA A 76 10.42 6.72 9.77
C ALA A 76 11.00 5.42 9.18
N GLY A 77 11.14 5.30 7.85
CA GLY A 77 11.62 4.08 7.18
C GLY A 77 10.66 2.90 7.23
N LYS A 78 9.40 3.12 7.63
CA LYS A 78 8.34 2.09 7.70
C LYS A 78 7.69 1.84 6.34
N LEU A 79 7.70 2.84 5.46
CA LEU A 79 7.17 2.76 4.11
C LEU A 79 8.28 3.07 3.11
N ARG A 80 8.69 2.07 2.34
CA ARG A 80 9.65 2.24 1.24
C ARG A 80 8.91 2.54 -0.05
N LEU A 81 9.34 3.60 -0.73
CA LEU A 81 8.84 4.02 -2.04
C LEU A 81 10.00 3.96 -3.03
N SER A 82 9.78 3.34 -4.18
CA SER A 82 10.74 3.28 -5.29
C SER A 82 10.01 3.57 -6.59
N GLY A 83 10.64 4.30 -7.51
CA GLY A 83 10.01 4.74 -8.76
C GLY A 83 9.21 6.04 -8.61
N ALA A 84 9.04 6.75 -9.72
CA ALA A 84 8.51 8.12 -9.75
C ALA A 84 7.03 8.22 -9.30
N ARG A 85 6.27 7.13 -9.43
CA ARG A 85 4.83 7.11 -9.16
C ARG A 85 4.45 6.40 -7.86
N ALA A 86 5.41 5.84 -7.12
CA ALA A 86 5.09 5.09 -5.90
C ALA A 86 4.40 5.97 -4.83
N ALA A 87 4.71 7.27 -4.78
CA ALA A 87 4.09 8.21 -3.86
C ALA A 87 2.59 8.45 -4.13
N GLU A 88 2.09 8.15 -5.35
CA GLU A 88 0.67 8.31 -5.72
C GLU A 88 -0.24 7.39 -4.90
N ILE A 89 0.30 6.38 -4.19
CA ILE A 89 -0.50 5.57 -3.26
C ILE A 89 -1.15 6.42 -2.15
N ALA A 90 -0.55 7.55 -1.79
CA ALA A 90 -1.07 8.43 -0.75
C ALA A 90 -2.45 9.02 -1.11
N ASP A 91 -2.73 9.22 -2.39
CA ASP A 91 -4.00 9.77 -2.88
C ASP A 91 -5.18 8.80 -2.69
N TRP A 92 -4.89 7.53 -2.42
CA TRP A 92 -5.87 6.46 -2.27
C TRP A 92 -5.99 5.94 -0.84
N LEU A 93 -5.30 6.57 0.12
CA LEU A 93 -5.35 6.22 1.54
C LEU A 93 -6.00 7.37 2.33
N PRO A 94 -6.78 7.08 3.39
CA PRO A 94 -7.09 5.76 3.93
C PRO A 94 -8.23 5.04 3.18
N LEU A 95 -8.29 3.72 3.33
CA LEU A 95 -9.29 2.84 2.69
C LEU A 95 -10.50 2.58 3.57
N VAL A 96 -10.28 2.60 4.89
CA VAL A 96 -11.30 2.31 5.90
C VAL A 96 -11.16 3.33 7.01
N LYS A 97 -12.28 3.88 7.47
CA LYS A 97 -12.31 4.67 8.70
C LYS A 97 -12.69 3.75 9.85
N LEU A 98 -11.89 3.78 10.91
CA LEU A 98 -12.26 3.16 12.17
C LEU A 98 -13.05 4.20 12.95
N ASP A 99 -14.33 3.95 13.19
CA ASP A 99 -15.11 4.80 14.07
C ASP A 99 -14.51 4.71 15.48
N ALA A 100 -14.37 5.86 16.13
CA ALA A 100 -14.02 5.90 17.54
C ALA A 100 -15.23 5.38 18.33
N CYS A 101 -15.03 4.29 19.07
CA CYS A 101 -16.00 3.79 20.05
C CYS A 101 -16.29 4.83 21.14
#